data_AF-A0A2D6N2B1-F1
#
_entry.id   AF-A0A2D6N2B1-F1
#
_cell.length_a   1.000
_cell.length_b   1.000
_cell.length_c   1.000
_cell.angle_alpha   90.00
_cell.angle_beta   90.00
_cell.angle_gamma   90.00
#
_symmetry.space_group_name_H-M   'P 1'
#
loop_
_entity.id
_entity.type
_entity.pdbx_description
1 polymer ?
#
loop_
_entity_poly.entity_id
_entity_poly.type
_entity_poly.pdbx_seq_one_letter_code
_entity_poly.pdbx_strand_id
1 'polypeptide(L)'
;MKLATILRHGEAHPALVLTNESLRCQWCLDLADVNSLLPESGQAWGVEPVPASVRSIAQGGPAALDNLRRLQDRLLQALDAGDQERFGTALVQPEAVHWLPPIPDSPLFMTFHGNAIGLWRDRSVGMSQRAIISRVPACRLHPITSTLGHLEPLIFARDEPLGYGNELGVVLAPGGRHIAYEDASQHVWGVTNCDDVTRTETWRRKHYSAPHAGTPAFENESRARLGRASDASCPAGPWITTTDEVPDVLDLLMYAWGPDGGYSRAHTWSYIMGPHNAVAYLSRFMTIPAGAILQLGAAGVDGVGSITDSEQVHGQAVEVSMERVGTLANPVWCEEAGALQRQPGEGAYGLITRHRGLDVAQAFCPDEPIFPQHTRSIWVARFNDWHTAARLALGPDDGRGYEIMPPTALSTGEPIELHRYADRIDVSCELAAIIGSRPVARVAAADVWEGLAGLTIMIGMRDHMSVAEVDLPTPREVMLGPLLGRWVDGFNAIKPALVPLTSSGDLANREMRVRLAGLGEVVTSTADYVRGLDDVISFLSREVSLLPGDVVSLGSAGRWLIIPADHKLPSDATVQASIEGLGDFAVPLLDHRGLRPPLHELV
;
A
#
# COMPACT_ATOMS: atom_id res chain seq x y z
N MET A 1 -10.87 -14.82 -17.60
CA MET A 1 -11.98 -14.62 -16.67
C MET A 1 -11.94 -13.24 -16.01
N LYS A 2 -13.09 -12.75 -15.50
CA LYS A 2 -13.21 -11.52 -14.72
C LYS A 2 -13.77 -11.81 -13.33
N LEU A 3 -13.04 -11.45 -12.28
CA LEU A 3 -13.35 -11.78 -10.89
C LEU A 3 -13.39 -10.51 -10.02
N ALA A 4 -14.52 -10.30 -9.36
CA ALA A 4 -14.77 -9.18 -8.47
C ALA A 4 -14.94 -9.63 -7.03
N THR A 5 -14.90 -8.69 -6.09
CA THR A 5 -15.43 -8.87 -4.75
C THR A 5 -16.64 -7.95 -4.59
N ILE A 6 -17.76 -8.49 -4.15
CA ILE A 6 -19.03 -7.77 -3.93
C ILE A 6 -19.44 -7.87 -2.47
N LEU A 7 -20.19 -6.90 -1.97
CA LEU A 7 -20.80 -6.98 -0.65
C LEU A 7 -22.23 -7.51 -0.78
N ARG A 8 -22.50 -8.63 -0.11
CA ARG A 8 -23.79 -9.31 -0.08
C ARG A 8 -24.04 -9.81 1.33
N HIS A 9 -25.24 -9.60 1.85
CA HIS A 9 -25.62 -10.06 3.20
C HIS A 9 -24.69 -9.55 4.34
N GLY A 10 -24.00 -8.43 4.14
CA GLY A 10 -23.04 -7.88 5.11
C GLY A 10 -21.64 -8.50 5.03
N GLU A 11 -21.39 -9.38 4.06
CA GLU A 11 -20.12 -10.09 3.89
C GLU A 11 -19.53 -9.87 2.49
N ALA A 12 -18.20 -9.94 2.40
CA ALA A 12 -17.48 -9.84 1.13
C ALA A 12 -17.50 -11.19 0.41
N HIS A 13 -18.19 -11.26 -0.73
CA HIS A 13 -18.31 -12.46 -1.56
C HIS A 13 -17.47 -12.34 -2.84
N PRO A 14 -16.76 -13.40 -3.26
CA PRO A 14 -16.14 -13.44 -4.58
C PRO A 14 -17.24 -13.58 -5.64
N ALA A 15 -17.06 -12.91 -6.78
CA ALA A 15 -18.03 -12.94 -7.87
C ALA A 15 -17.38 -13.12 -9.23
N LEU A 16 -18.02 -13.90 -10.09
CA LEU A 16 -17.67 -14.02 -11.51
C LEU A 16 -18.47 -13.01 -12.33
N VAL A 17 -17.78 -12.25 -13.17
CA VAL A 17 -18.38 -11.15 -13.95
C VAL A 17 -18.45 -11.55 -15.43
N LEU A 18 -19.64 -11.44 -16.03
CA LEU A 18 -19.84 -11.63 -17.47
C LEU A 18 -20.07 -10.28 -18.15
N THR A 19 -19.15 -9.90 -19.04
CA THR A 19 -19.21 -8.64 -19.79
C THR A 19 -19.59 -8.84 -21.25
N ASN A 20 -20.53 -8.02 -21.74
CA ASN A 20 -20.77 -7.78 -23.18
C ASN A 20 -20.35 -6.33 -23.50
N GLU A 21 -19.74 -6.12 -24.66
CA GLU A 21 -19.17 -4.85 -25.12
C GLU A 21 -20.18 -3.68 -25.15
N SER A 22 -21.48 -3.96 -25.18
CA SER A 22 -22.52 -2.93 -25.29
C SER A 22 -23.02 -2.31 -23.98
N LEU A 23 -22.76 -2.90 -22.80
CA LEU A 23 -23.50 -2.54 -21.57
C LEU A 23 -22.70 -2.36 -20.27
N ARG A 24 -21.35 -2.33 -20.26
CA ARG A 24 -20.57 -2.18 -19.00
C ARG A 24 -21.05 -3.19 -17.91
N CYS A 25 -20.80 -4.49 -18.15
CA CYS A 25 -21.27 -5.66 -17.36
C CYS A 25 -22.75 -6.03 -17.56
N GLN A 26 -23.05 -7.33 -17.70
CA GLN A 26 -24.44 -7.83 -17.84
C GLN A 26 -24.89 -8.70 -16.68
N TRP A 27 -23.97 -9.48 -16.10
CA TRP A 27 -24.29 -10.40 -15.02
C TRP A 27 -23.14 -10.52 -14.05
N CYS A 28 -23.49 -10.61 -12.77
CA CYS A 28 -22.58 -10.92 -11.68
C CYS A 28 -23.08 -12.21 -11.02
N LEU A 29 -22.21 -13.22 -10.92
CA LEU A 29 -22.50 -14.48 -10.26
C LEU A 29 -21.79 -14.49 -8.90
N ASP A 30 -22.55 -14.38 -7.83
CA ASP A 30 -22.11 -14.51 -6.44
C ASP A 30 -21.64 -15.95 -6.17
N LEU A 31 -20.33 -16.14 -6.08
CA LEU A 31 -19.73 -17.47 -6.00
C LEU A 31 -19.89 -18.10 -4.61
N ALA A 32 -20.09 -17.29 -3.56
CA ALA A 32 -20.40 -17.81 -2.23
C ALA A 32 -21.81 -18.40 -2.20
N ASP A 33 -22.79 -17.70 -2.80
CA ASP A 33 -24.15 -18.21 -2.91
C ASP A 33 -24.25 -19.44 -3.83
N VAL A 34 -23.44 -19.50 -4.89
CA VAL A 34 -23.35 -20.69 -5.77
C VAL A 34 -23.02 -21.95 -4.96
N ASN A 35 -22.16 -21.86 -3.93
CA ASN A 35 -21.83 -23.03 -3.12
C ASN A 35 -23.05 -23.65 -2.44
N SER A 36 -24.07 -22.86 -2.11
CA SER A 36 -25.34 -23.35 -1.56
C SER A 36 -26.23 -24.03 -2.61
N LEU A 37 -25.97 -23.78 -3.89
CA LEU A 37 -26.66 -24.40 -5.03
C LEU A 37 -25.98 -25.69 -5.50
N LEU A 38 -24.72 -25.94 -5.09
CA LEU A 38 -24.01 -27.19 -5.34
C LEU A 38 -24.54 -28.23 -4.32
N PRO A 39 -25.40 -29.21 -4.70
CA PRO A 39 -25.82 -30.25 -3.76
C PRO A 39 -24.61 -31.08 -3.31
N GLU A 40 -24.76 -31.85 -2.20
CA GLU A 40 -23.72 -32.67 -1.52
C GLU A 40 -22.81 -33.57 -2.39
N SER A 41 -23.04 -33.66 -3.71
CA SER A 41 -22.13 -34.36 -4.62
C SER A 41 -21.30 -33.48 -5.56
N GLY A 42 -21.64 -32.21 -5.86
CA GLY A 42 -20.96 -31.40 -6.92
C GLY A 42 -20.93 -32.03 -8.34
N GLN A 43 -21.29 -33.32 -8.46
CA GLN A 43 -21.16 -34.19 -9.63
C GLN A 43 -22.12 -33.82 -10.74
N ALA A 44 -23.30 -33.27 -10.41
CA ALA A 44 -24.28 -32.87 -11.40
C ALA A 44 -23.79 -31.69 -12.27
N TRP A 45 -22.99 -30.79 -11.70
CA TRP A 45 -22.46 -29.62 -12.40
C TRP A 45 -21.03 -29.84 -12.89
N GLY A 46 -20.28 -30.76 -12.25
CA GLY A 46 -18.85 -30.97 -12.49
C GLY A 46 -18.01 -29.83 -11.93
N VAL A 47 -18.49 -29.18 -10.87
CA VAL A 47 -17.90 -28.00 -10.23
C VAL A 47 -17.70 -28.32 -8.75
N GLU A 48 -16.50 -28.05 -8.25
CA GLU A 48 -16.14 -28.13 -6.84
C GLU A 48 -16.56 -26.85 -6.10
N PRO A 49 -16.74 -26.89 -4.77
CA PRO A 49 -16.99 -25.67 -3.99
C PRO A 49 -15.95 -24.58 -4.26
N VAL A 50 -16.44 -23.36 -4.49
CA VAL A 50 -15.59 -22.20 -4.77
C VAL A 50 -15.02 -21.64 -3.46
N PRO A 51 -13.72 -21.28 -3.41
CA PRO A 51 -13.14 -20.63 -2.24
C PRO A 51 -13.85 -19.33 -1.86
N ALA A 52 -13.80 -18.98 -0.57
CA ALA A 52 -14.57 -17.87 0.01
C ALA A 52 -14.08 -16.46 -0.34
N SER A 53 -12.98 -16.29 -1.08
CA SER A 53 -12.49 -14.97 -1.50
C SER A 53 -11.70 -15.03 -2.81
N VAL A 54 -11.62 -13.91 -3.52
CA VAL A 54 -10.81 -13.80 -4.76
C VAL A 54 -9.34 -14.12 -4.49
N ARG A 55 -8.82 -13.72 -3.33
CA ARG A 55 -7.46 -14.08 -2.90
C ARG A 55 -7.27 -15.58 -2.74
N SER A 56 -8.24 -16.27 -2.12
CA SER A 56 -8.19 -17.73 -1.96
C SER A 56 -8.32 -18.46 -3.30
N ILE A 57 -9.13 -17.92 -4.23
CA ILE A 57 -9.21 -18.40 -5.61
C ILE A 57 -7.84 -18.27 -6.30
N ALA A 58 -7.19 -17.12 -6.19
CA ALA A 58 -5.87 -16.88 -6.78
C ALA A 58 -4.81 -17.84 -6.21
N GLN A 59 -4.83 -18.08 -4.90
CA GLN A 59 -3.95 -19.04 -4.23
C GLN A 59 -4.21 -20.50 -4.63
N GLY A 60 -5.45 -20.84 -5.01
CA GLY A 60 -5.82 -22.17 -5.51
C GLY A 60 -5.22 -22.50 -6.90
N GLY A 61 -4.60 -21.53 -7.56
CA GLY A 61 -3.84 -21.73 -8.79
C GLY A 61 -4.69 -22.22 -9.98
N PRO A 62 -4.07 -22.95 -10.94
CA PRO A 62 -4.76 -23.38 -12.16
C PRO A 62 -6.02 -24.22 -11.91
N ALA A 63 -6.01 -25.08 -10.88
CA ALA A 63 -7.16 -25.94 -10.57
C ALA A 63 -8.40 -25.13 -10.16
N ALA A 64 -8.22 -24.07 -9.36
CA ALA A 64 -9.31 -23.17 -8.99
C ALA A 64 -9.86 -22.40 -10.21
N LEU A 65 -8.98 -21.93 -11.10
CA LEU A 65 -9.40 -21.26 -12.34
C LEU A 65 -10.15 -22.22 -13.28
N ASP A 66 -9.69 -23.45 -13.45
CA ASP A 66 -10.37 -24.46 -14.26
C ASP A 66 -11.76 -24.81 -13.70
N ASN A 67 -11.89 -24.84 -12.37
CA ASN A 67 -13.18 -25.01 -11.72
C ASN A 67 -14.14 -23.86 -12.02
N LEU A 68 -13.65 -22.62 -11.95
CA LEU A 68 -14.44 -21.44 -12.30
C LEU A 68 -14.79 -21.38 -13.78
N ARG A 69 -13.93 -21.86 -14.68
CA ARG A 69 -14.24 -21.95 -16.12
C ARG A 69 -15.41 -22.89 -16.36
N ARG A 70 -15.41 -24.06 -15.72
CA ARG A 70 -16.55 -24.98 -15.78
C ARG A 70 -17.84 -24.33 -15.28
N LEU A 71 -17.77 -23.58 -14.17
CA LEU A 71 -18.92 -22.85 -13.66
C LEU A 71 -19.39 -21.74 -14.62
N GLN A 72 -18.46 -20.99 -15.21
CA GLN A 72 -18.74 -19.98 -16.24
C GLN A 72 -19.46 -20.60 -17.44
N ASP A 73 -18.97 -21.72 -17.95
CA ASP A 73 -19.60 -22.45 -19.06
C ASP A 73 -21.02 -22.92 -18.70
N ARG A 74 -21.25 -23.37 -17.46
CA ARG A 74 -22.60 -23.70 -16.98
C ARG A 74 -23.50 -22.48 -16.95
N LEU A 75 -23.00 -21.32 -16.53
CA LEU A 75 -23.79 -20.10 -16.53
C LEU A 75 -24.16 -19.68 -17.95
N LEU A 76 -23.18 -19.66 -18.87
CA LEU A 76 -23.41 -19.30 -20.27
C LEU A 76 -24.43 -20.24 -20.94
N GLN A 77 -24.31 -21.55 -20.74
CA GLN A 77 -25.28 -22.53 -21.24
C GLN A 77 -26.71 -22.29 -20.71
N ALA A 78 -26.85 -21.84 -19.47
CA ALA A 78 -28.15 -21.52 -18.88
C ALA A 78 -28.76 -20.27 -19.49
N LEU A 79 -27.95 -19.22 -19.66
CA LEU A 79 -28.36 -17.96 -20.27
C LEU A 79 -28.82 -18.19 -21.71
N ASP A 80 -28.07 -18.97 -22.49
CA ASP A 80 -28.44 -19.31 -23.87
C ASP A 80 -29.74 -20.13 -23.97
N ALA A 81 -30.01 -20.98 -22.96
CA ALA A 81 -31.21 -21.80 -22.89
C ALA A 81 -32.43 -21.10 -22.26
N GLY A 82 -32.26 -19.90 -21.69
CA GLY A 82 -33.30 -19.22 -20.91
C GLY A 82 -33.60 -19.89 -19.55
N ASP A 83 -32.65 -20.64 -19.02
CA ASP A 83 -32.72 -21.42 -17.76
C ASP A 83 -31.89 -20.77 -16.64
N GLN A 84 -31.68 -19.45 -16.70
CA GLN A 84 -30.86 -18.75 -15.72
C GLN A 84 -31.45 -18.74 -14.30
N GLU A 85 -32.76 -18.98 -14.16
CA GLU A 85 -33.44 -19.10 -12.86
C GLU A 85 -32.85 -20.21 -11.97
N ARG A 86 -32.16 -21.20 -12.55
CA ARG A 86 -31.46 -22.25 -11.79
C ARG A 86 -30.32 -21.72 -10.91
N PHE A 87 -29.80 -20.54 -11.21
CA PHE A 87 -28.81 -19.86 -10.37
C PHE A 87 -29.44 -19.02 -9.26
N GLY A 88 -30.78 -18.95 -9.19
CA GLY A 88 -31.53 -18.36 -8.10
C GLY A 88 -31.02 -16.97 -7.69
N THR A 89 -30.79 -16.80 -6.39
CA THR A 89 -30.28 -15.55 -5.81
C THR A 89 -28.80 -15.31 -6.07
N ALA A 90 -28.05 -16.30 -6.56
CA ALA A 90 -26.62 -16.17 -6.83
C ALA A 90 -26.34 -15.37 -8.10
N LEU A 91 -27.27 -15.38 -9.07
CA LEU A 91 -27.16 -14.56 -10.28
C LEU A 91 -27.81 -13.19 -10.06
N VAL A 92 -27.00 -12.15 -10.01
CA VAL A 92 -27.43 -10.79 -9.65
C VAL A 92 -27.11 -9.78 -10.74
N GLN A 93 -27.90 -8.71 -10.76
CA GLN A 93 -27.65 -7.56 -11.63
C GLN A 93 -26.47 -6.74 -11.09
N PRO A 94 -25.59 -6.21 -11.95
CA PRO A 94 -24.45 -5.37 -11.55
C PRO A 94 -24.82 -4.16 -10.68
N GLU A 95 -26.01 -3.60 -10.86
CA GLU A 95 -26.52 -2.43 -10.11
C GLU A 95 -27.07 -2.81 -8.73
N ALA A 96 -27.33 -4.10 -8.50
CA ALA A 96 -27.87 -4.60 -7.24
C ALA A 96 -26.78 -4.97 -6.22
N VAL A 97 -25.51 -4.81 -6.56
CA VAL A 97 -24.37 -5.14 -5.70
C VAL A 97 -23.56 -3.90 -5.36
N HIS A 98 -22.96 -3.91 -4.19
CA HIS A 98 -21.93 -2.95 -3.82
C HIS A 98 -20.57 -3.56 -4.16
N TRP A 99 -19.78 -2.89 -4.99
CA TRP A 99 -18.47 -3.38 -5.41
C TRP A 99 -17.40 -3.01 -4.37
N LEU A 100 -16.66 -4.00 -3.92
CA LEU A 100 -15.48 -3.79 -3.07
C LEU A 100 -14.22 -3.76 -3.94
N PRO A 101 -13.07 -3.29 -3.43
CA PRO A 101 -11.80 -3.53 -4.11
C PRO A 101 -11.67 -5.02 -4.46
N PRO A 102 -11.08 -5.41 -5.61
CA PRO A 102 -11.06 -6.81 -6.03
C PRO A 102 -10.42 -7.76 -4.99
N ILE A 103 -9.45 -7.28 -4.22
CA ILE A 103 -8.93 -7.94 -3.01
C ILE A 103 -8.97 -6.91 -1.88
N PRO A 104 -10.08 -6.81 -1.11
CA PRO A 104 -10.23 -5.79 -0.08
C PRO A 104 -9.17 -5.90 1.02
N ASP A 105 -8.72 -7.12 1.32
CA ASP A 105 -7.72 -7.45 2.33
C ASP A 105 -6.30 -7.62 1.76
N SER A 106 -5.98 -6.92 0.66
CA SER A 106 -4.70 -7.08 -0.03
C SER A 106 -3.54 -6.98 0.98
N PRO A 107 -2.69 -8.03 1.10
CA PRO A 107 -1.60 -8.04 2.07
C PRO A 107 -0.47 -7.07 1.71
N LEU A 108 -0.46 -6.59 0.47
CA LEU A 108 0.50 -5.63 -0.05
C LEU A 108 -0.14 -4.89 -1.22
N PHE A 109 -0.43 -3.60 -1.05
CA PHE A 109 -0.81 -2.72 -2.14
C PHE A 109 0.21 -1.59 -2.25
N MET A 110 0.98 -1.58 -3.34
CA MET A 110 2.01 -0.58 -3.59
C MET A 110 1.92 0.01 -4.99
N THR A 111 2.40 1.24 -5.15
CA THR A 111 2.57 1.86 -6.46
C THR A 111 4.03 2.23 -6.76
N PHE A 112 4.41 2.09 -8.02
CA PHE A 112 5.60 2.68 -8.61
C PHE A 112 5.28 4.09 -9.11
N HIS A 113 6.07 5.10 -8.76
CA HIS A 113 5.83 6.47 -9.20
C HIS A 113 6.94 6.99 -10.11
N GLY A 114 6.57 7.77 -11.13
CA GLY A 114 7.53 8.21 -12.14
C GLY A 114 8.02 7.08 -13.05
N ASN A 115 7.24 6.00 -13.17
CA ASN A 115 7.64 4.78 -13.84
C ASN A 115 7.18 4.69 -15.31
N ALA A 116 6.66 5.76 -15.91
CA ALA A 116 6.24 5.75 -17.31
C ALA A 116 6.91 6.87 -18.11
N ILE A 117 7.41 6.54 -19.31
CA ILE A 117 8.08 7.50 -20.21
C ILE A 117 7.16 8.66 -20.58
N GLY A 118 5.85 8.41 -20.74
CA GLY A 118 4.84 9.44 -21.03
C GLY A 118 4.86 10.57 -20.00
N LEU A 119 4.92 10.21 -18.71
CA LEU A 119 4.93 11.16 -17.61
C LEU A 119 6.20 12.05 -17.59
N TRP A 120 7.35 11.52 -18.02
CA TRP A 120 8.59 12.32 -18.14
C TRP A 120 8.58 13.29 -19.33
N ARG A 121 7.74 13.02 -20.34
CA ARG A 121 7.58 13.89 -21.51
C ARG A 121 6.55 14.99 -21.27
N ASP A 122 5.56 14.76 -20.42
CA ASP A 122 4.56 15.75 -20.07
C ASP A 122 5.16 16.90 -19.25
N ARG A 123 5.02 18.12 -19.77
CA ARG A 123 5.52 19.34 -19.14
C ARG A 123 4.60 19.87 -18.05
N SER A 124 3.34 19.44 -18.02
CA SER A 124 2.34 19.91 -17.05
C SER A 124 2.60 19.36 -15.64
N VAL A 125 3.13 18.13 -15.54
CA VAL A 125 3.40 17.44 -14.28
C VAL A 125 4.74 17.80 -13.63
N GLY A 126 5.51 18.75 -14.21
CA GLY A 126 6.79 19.22 -13.69
C GLY A 126 7.93 18.19 -13.70
N MET A 127 7.66 16.94 -14.10
CA MET A 127 8.68 15.90 -14.24
C MET A 127 9.60 16.14 -15.43
N SER A 128 9.13 16.81 -16.49
CA SER A 128 9.94 17.18 -17.65
C SER A 128 11.12 18.11 -17.33
N GLN A 129 11.12 18.75 -16.15
CA GLN A 129 12.25 19.58 -15.70
C GLN A 129 13.40 18.75 -15.13
N ARG A 130 13.20 17.44 -14.93
CA ARG A 130 14.24 16.52 -14.47
C ARG A 130 15.01 15.98 -15.67
N ALA A 131 16.33 16.11 -15.64
CA ALA A 131 17.21 15.69 -16.73
C ALA A 131 17.48 14.17 -16.78
N ILE A 132 17.17 13.42 -15.72
CA ILE A 132 17.60 12.03 -15.53
C ILE A 132 16.47 11.19 -14.91
N ILE A 133 16.16 10.05 -15.54
CA ILE A 133 15.26 9.01 -15.02
C ILE A 133 15.99 8.25 -13.89
N SER A 134 15.31 8.07 -12.77
CA SER A 134 15.83 7.32 -11.61
C SER A 134 16.04 5.85 -11.95
N ARG A 135 17.23 5.31 -11.68
CA ARG A 135 17.56 3.88 -11.77
C ARG A 135 17.08 3.10 -10.55
N VAL A 136 16.94 3.77 -9.40
CA VAL A 136 16.24 3.20 -8.24
C VAL A 136 14.73 3.37 -8.45
N PRO A 137 13.94 2.28 -8.43
CA PRO A 137 12.49 2.36 -8.49
C PRO A 137 11.96 3.19 -7.34
N ALA A 138 11.10 4.13 -7.66
CA ALA A 138 10.47 4.95 -6.65
C ALA A 138 9.13 4.30 -6.31
N CYS A 139 9.02 3.73 -5.11
CA CYS A 139 7.83 2.98 -4.69
C CYS A 139 7.26 3.53 -3.38
N ARG A 140 5.97 3.29 -3.15
CA ARG A 140 5.25 3.63 -1.92
C ARG A 140 4.06 2.71 -1.71
N LEU A 141 3.67 2.54 -0.46
CA LEU A 141 2.50 1.73 -0.09
C LEU A 141 1.22 2.55 -0.03
N HIS A 142 0.14 1.84 -0.29
CA HIS A 142 -1.22 2.26 -0.05
C HIS A 142 -1.74 1.48 1.16
N PRO A 143 -2.11 2.15 2.27
CA PRO A 143 -2.81 1.46 3.33
C PRO A 143 -4.18 1.00 2.81
N ILE A 144 -4.71 -0.09 3.38
CA ILE A 144 -6.03 -0.64 3.04
C ILE A 144 -7.14 0.43 3.09
N THR A 145 -6.98 1.45 3.94
CA THR A 145 -7.97 2.52 4.10
C THR A 145 -8.05 3.48 2.93
N SER A 146 -7.00 3.56 2.10
CA SER A 146 -7.02 4.30 0.85
C SER A 146 -7.80 3.58 -0.25
N THR A 147 -8.02 2.28 -0.14
CA THR A 147 -8.54 1.45 -1.23
C THR A 147 -10.05 1.60 -1.38
N LEU A 148 -10.49 1.72 -2.63
CA LEU A 148 -11.90 1.86 -3.00
C LEU A 148 -12.27 0.86 -4.09
N GLY A 149 -13.48 0.33 -3.99
CA GLY A 149 -14.11 -0.46 -5.03
C GLY A 149 -14.75 0.41 -6.12
N HIS A 150 -15.33 -0.23 -7.12
CA HIS A 150 -16.06 0.45 -8.17
C HIS A 150 -17.28 1.20 -7.62
N LEU A 151 -17.53 2.41 -8.13
CA LEU A 151 -18.63 3.30 -7.73
C LEU A 151 -18.58 3.80 -6.28
N GLU A 152 -17.55 3.43 -5.50
CA GLU A 152 -17.35 4.01 -4.17
C GLU A 152 -16.86 5.46 -4.28
N PRO A 153 -17.32 6.36 -3.40
CA PRO A 153 -17.03 7.77 -3.53
C PRO A 153 -15.58 8.09 -3.18
N LEU A 154 -14.93 8.89 -4.03
CA LEU A 154 -13.72 9.60 -3.68
C LEU A 154 -14.08 10.80 -2.79
N ILE A 155 -13.58 10.84 -1.56
CA ILE A 155 -14.01 11.83 -0.57
C ILE A 155 -13.00 12.99 -0.50
N PHE A 156 -13.48 14.21 -0.71
CA PHE A 156 -12.68 15.44 -0.75
C PHE A 156 -13.26 16.55 0.11
N ALA A 157 -12.38 17.41 0.63
CA ALA A 157 -12.78 18.68 1.23
C ALA A 157 -13.19 19.70 0.15
N ARG A 158 -13.91 20.76 0.55
CA ARG A 158 -14.29 21.86 -0.34
C ARG A 158 -13.06 22.50 -0.97
N ASP A 159 -13.19 22.83 -2.25
CA ASP A 159 -12.16 23.43 -3.10
C ASP A 159 -10.90 22.55 -3.24
N GLU A 160 -10.83 21.36 -2.65
CA GLU A 160 -9.65 20.51 -2.71
C GLU A 160 -9.45 20.00 -4.14
N PRO A 161 -8.28 20.25 -4.78
CA PRO A 161 -8.06 19.76 -6.12
C PRO A 161 -7.78 18.26 -6.11
N LEU A 162 -7.98 17.62 -7.26
CA LEU A 162 -7.92 16.19 -7.47
C LEU A 162 -7.11 15.90 -8.73
N GLY A 163 -6.05 15.10 -8.62
CA GLY A 163 -5.39 14.49 -9.78
C GLY A 163 -5.89 13.06 -10.00
N TYR A 164 -6.15 12.67 -11.25
CA TYR A 164 -6.58 11.33 -11.63
C TYR A 164 -5.81 10.79 -12.84
N GLY A 165 -5.56 9.49 -12.87
CA GLY A 165 -4.85 8.86 -13.98
C GLY A 165 -4.87 7.34 -13.89
N ASN A 166 -5.17 6.69 -15.02
CA ASN A 166 -5.17 5.23 -15.08
C ASN A 166 -3.77 4.67 -14.85
N GLU A 167 -3.70 3.65 -13.99
CA GLU A 167 -2.49 2.88 -13.71
C GLU A 167 -2.79 1.38 -13.85
N LEU A 168 -1.83 0.62 -14.38
CA LEU A 168 -1.89 -0.84 -14.40
C LEU A 168 -1.63 -1.40 -13.01
N GLY A 169 -2.63 -2.05 -12.42
CA GLY A 169 -2.46 -2.92 -11.25
C GLY A 169 -2.27 -4.37 -11.67
N VAL A 170 -1.12 -4.98 -11.33
CA VAL A 170 -0.92 -6.43 -11.47
C VAL A 170 -1.16 -7.14 -10.14
N VAL A 171 -1.93 -8.22 -10.17
CA VAL A 171 -2.26 -9.03 -9.00
C VAL A 171 -1.38 -10.28 -9.00
N LEU A 172 -0.69 -10.54 -7.88
CA LEU A 172 0.25 -11.65 -7.80
C LEU A 172 -0.32 -12.88 -7.11
N ALA A 173 -0.24 -14.03 -7.79
CA ALA A 173 -0.44 -15.35 -7.19
C ALA A 173 0.23 -16.44 -8.08
N PRO A 174 1.08 -17.32 -7.52
CA PRO A 174 1.52 -17.32 -6.13
C PRO A 174 2.38 -16.08 -5.81
N GLY A 175 2.53 -15.79 -4.51
CA GLY A 175 3.57 -14.86 -4.05
C GLY A 175 4.97 -15.49 -4.14
N GLY A 176 5.98 -14.82 -3.58
CA GLY A 176 7.31 -15.40 -3.47
C GLY A 176 8.40 -14.42 -3.04
N ARG A 177 9.59 -14.97 -2.87
CA ARG A 177 10.85 -14.26 -2.59
C ARG A 177 11.92 -14.81 -3.52
N HIS A 178 12.84 -13.96 -3.96
CA HIS A 178 13.90 -14.29 -4.91
C HIS A 178 13.39 -14.87 -6.23
N ILE A 179 12.33 -14.27 -6.75
CA ILE A 179 11.71 -14.65 -8.03
C ILE A 179 12.65 -14.20 -9.15
N ALA A 180 13.08 -15.14 -9.99
CA ALA A 180 13.87 -14.83 -11.19
C ALA A 180 13.01 -14.09 -12.22
N TYR A 181 13.64 -13.28 -13.08
CA TYR A 181 12.91 -12.51 -14.08
C TYR A 181 12.12 -13.41 -15.04
N GLU A 182 12.70 -14.54 -15.41
CA GLU A 182 12.12 -15.54 -16.32
C GLU A 182 10.86 -16.19 -15.73
N ASP A 183 10.79 -16.30 -14.41
CA ASP A 183 9.66 -16.88 -13.68
C ASP A 183 8.60 -15.82 -13.30
N ALA A 184 8.93 -14.53 -13.37
CA ALA A 184 8.08 -13.45 -12.87
C ALA A 184 6.70 -13.39 -13.53
N SER A 185 6.59 -13.79 -14.79
CA SER A 185 5.30 -13.87 -15.51
C SER A 185 4.33 -14.89 -14.89
N GLN A 186 4.85 -15.98 -14.31
CA GLN A 186 4.05 -17.02 -13.66
C GLN A 186 3.45 -16.55 -12.33
N HIS A 187 4.00 -15.48 -11.76
CA HIS A 187 3.47 -14.85 -10.55
C HIS A 187 2.38 -13.82 -10.85
N VAL A 188 2.27 -13.31 -12.08
CA VAL A 188 1.22 -12.37 -12.48
C VAL A 188 -0.05 -13.15 -12.79
N TRP A 189 -0.99 -13.14 -11.84
CA TRP A 189 -2.25 -13.90 -11.93
C TRP A 189 -3.33 -13.17 -12.73
N GLY A 190 -3.35 -11.84 -12.64
CA GLY A 190 -4.29 -11.01 -13.38
C GLY A 190 -3.97 -9.53 -13.29
N VAL A 191 -4.79 -8.71 -13.93
CA VAL A 191 -4.66 -7.26 -14.00
C VAL A 191 -5.96 -6.56 -13.63
N THR A 192 -5.87 -5.36 -13.08
CA THR A 192 -7.01 -4.50 -12.75
C THR A 192 -6.67 -3.05 -13.08
N ASN A 193 -7.69 -2.19 -13.27
CA ASN A 193 -7.42 -0.75 -13.24
C ASN A 193 -7.13 -0.34 -11.81
N CYS A 194 -6.26 0.64 -11.67
CA CYS A 194 -6.05 1.41 -10.45
C CYS A 194 -6.04 2.90 -10.81
N ASP A 195 -6.45 3.73 -9.87
CA ASP A 195 -6.27 5.19 -9.96
C ASP A 195 -5.59 5.66 -8.67
N ASP A 196 -4.34 6.14 -8.80
CA ASP A 196 -3.63 6.75 -7.68
C ASP A 196 -4.03 8.22 -7.55
N VAL A 197 -5.24 8.40 -7.03
CA VAL A 197 -5.87 9.70 -6.92
C VAL A 197 -5.06 10.61 -6.01
N THR A 198 -4.70 11.76 -6.55
CA THR A 198 -3.84 12.72 -5.85
C THR A 198 -4.68 13.76 -5.13
N ARG A 199 -4.60 13.77 -3.80
CA ARG A 199 -5.16 14.86 -2.98
C ARG A 199 -4.26 16.08 -3.00
N THR A 200 -4.84 17.20 -3.40
CA THR A 200 -4.07 18.38 -3.80
C THR A 200 -4.02 19.43 -2.68
N GLU A 201 -4.59 19.22 -1.49
CA GLU A 201 -4.29 20.01 -0.27
C GLU A 201 -2.76 20.03 -0.01
N THR A 202 -2.11 18.87 -0.23
CA THR A 202 -0.67 18.70 -0.22
C THR A 202 0.08 19.48 -1.31
N TRP A 203 -0.60 19.78 -2.41
CA TRP A 203 -0.15 20.61 -3.52
C TRP A 203 -0.59 22.08 -3.37
N ARG A 204 -1.65 22.41 -2.62
CA ARG A 204 -2.18 23.76 -2.39
C ARG A 204 -1.28 24.57 -1.49
N ARG A 205 -0.54 23.93 -0.58
CA ARG A 205 0.60 24.61 0.05
C ARG A 205 1.72 25.01 -0.95
N LYS A 206 1.70 24.53 -2.20
CA LYS A 206 2.52 25.10 -3.30
C LYS A 206 2.00 26.45 -3.83
N HIS A 207 0.82 26.92 -3.39
CA HIS A 207 0.24 28.20 -3.83
C HIS A 207 0.28 29.30 -2.76
N TYR A 208 0.66 28.99 -1.52
CA TYR A 208 1.18 30.03 -0.60
C TYR A 208 2.70 30.22 -0.71
N SER A 209 3.37 29.29 -1.39
CA SER A 209 4.70 29.51 -1.97
C SER A 209 4.88 28.45 -3.04
N ALA A 210 5.18 28.83 -4.28
CA ALA A 210 5.92 27.92 -5.17
C ALA A 210 7.01 27.25 -4.32
N PRO A 211 7.37 25.95 -4.53
CA PRO A 211 8.43 25.30 -3.75
C PRO A 211 9.55 26.33 -3.61
N HIS A 212 9.76 26.85 -2.39
CA HIS A 212 10.72 27.92 -2.23
C HIS A 212 11.99 27.36 -2.85
N ALA A 213 12.69 28.13 -3.68
CA ALA A 213 14.01 27.74 -4.12
C ALA A 213 14.82 27.46 -2.83
N GLY A 214 14.95 26.19 -2.44
CA GLY A 214 15.41 25.79 -1.09
C GLY A 214 14.60 24.72 -0.34
N THR A 215 13.31 24.44 -0.63
CA THR A 215 12.59 23.34 0.05
C THR A 215 13.22 22.01 -0.32
N PRO A 216 13.71 21.22 0.66
CA PRO A 216 14.41 20.00 0.34
C PRO A 216 13.53 18.98 -0.40
N ALA A 217 14.09 18.30 -1.41
CA ALA A 217 13.35 17.35 -2.24
C ALA A 217 12.62 16.25 -1.45
N PHE A 218 13.14 15.86 -0.28
CA PHE A 218 12.53 14.83 0.57
C PHE A 218 11.21 15.25 1.20
N GLU A 219 11.01 16.54 1.45
CA GLU A 219 9.80 17.01 2.11
C GLU A 219 8.63 16.95 1.13
N ASN A 220 8.85 17.35 -0.12
CA ASN A 220 7.90 17.20 -1.20
C ASN A 220 7.50 15.74 -1.42
N GLU A 221 8.48 14.83 -1.38
CA GLU A 221 8.24 13.39 -1.55
C GLU A 221 7.48 12.79 -0.36
N SER A 222 7.74 13.25 0.87
CA SER A 222 7.03 12.76 2.07
C SER A 222 5.59 13.26 2.11
N ARG A 223 5.37 14.52 1.76
CA ARG A 223 4.03 15.11 1.58
C ARG A 223 3.26 14.34 0.50
N ALA A 224 3.86 14.12 -0.67
CA ALA A 224 3.22 13.38 -1.76
C ALA A 224 2.82 11.95 -1.35
N ARG A 225 3.60 11.28 -0.48
CA ARG A 225 3.26 9.97 0.07
C ARG A 225 2.03 10.02 0.97
N LEU A 226 1.91 11.05 1.83
CA LEU A 226 0.74 11.26 2.68
C LEU A 226 -0.55 11.43 1.87
N GLY A 227 -0.61 12.45 1.01
CA GLY A 227 -1.87 12.79 0.33
C GLY A 227 -2.41 11.67 -0.56
N ARG A 228 -1.56 10.72 -0.93
CA ARG A 228 -1.90 9.55 -1.73
C ARG A 228 -1.99 8.24 -0.93
N ALA A 229 -1.73 8.30 0.37
CA ALA A 229 -2.02 7.25 1.34
C ALA A 229 -3.26 7.59 2.18
N SER A 230 -3.84 8.78 1.98
CA SER A 230 -5.09 9.20 2.59
C SER A 230 -6.21 8.19 2.37
N ASP A 231 -7.14 8.15 3.29
CA ASP A 231 -8.34 7.35 3.11
C ASP A 231 -9.05 7.73 1.80
N ALA A 232 -9.70 6.75 1.15
CA ALA A 232 -10.50 6.98 -0.05
C ALA A 232 -9.74 7.51 -1.29
N SER A 233 -8.43 7.27 -1.42
CA SER A 233 -7.61 7.91 -2.46
C SER A 233 -7.00 6.94 -3.49
N CYS A 234 -7.26 5.64 -3.43
CA CYS A 234 -6.69 4.68 -4.37
C CYS A 234 -7.72 3.61 -4.81
N PRO A 235 -8.66 3.97 -5.70
CA PRO A 235 -9.54 2.99 -6.31
C PRO A 235 -8.79 1.88 -7.05
N ALA A 236 -9.30 0.67 -6.93
CA ALA A 236 -8.89 -0.48 -7.73
C ALA A 236 -10.14 -1.25 -8.17
N GLY A 237 -10.16 -1.70 -9.43
CA GLY A 237 -11.24 -2.52 -9.96
C GLY A 237 -11.60 -2.20 -11.41
N PRO A 238 -12.86 -2.42 -11.83
CA PRO A 238 -13.97 -2.97 -11.04
C PRO A 238 -13.80 -4.45 -10.66
N TRP A 239 -12.88 -5.15 -11.32
CA TRP A 239 -12.56 -6.56 -11.11
C TRP A 239 -11.12 -6.84 -11.57
N ILE A 240 -10.64 -8.03 -11.25
CA ILE A 240 -9.41 -8.59 -11.81
C ILE A 240 -9.75 -9.35 -13.09
N THR A 241 -9.00 -9.07 -14.15
CA THR A 241 -9.03 -9.86 -15.39
C THR A 241 -7.82 -10.79 -15.38
N THR A 242 -8.06 -12.10 -15.45
CA THR A 242 -6.99 -13.11 -15.41
C THR A 242 -6.15 -13.10 -16.69
N THR A 243 -4.88 -13.49 -16.59
CA THR A 243 -3.90 -13.38 -17.69
C THR A 243 -4.25 -14.21 -18.93
N ASP A 244 -5.12 -15.22 -18.83
CA ASP A 244 -5.62 -15.94 -20.01
C ASP A 244 -6.54 -15.12 -20.92
N GLU A 245 -7.11 -13.99 -20.45
CA GLU A 245 -7.87 -13.04 -21.30
C GLU A 245 -7.01 -11.86 -21.80
N VAL A 246 -5.81 -11.73 -21.25
CA VAL A 246 -4.88 -10.62 -21.45
C VAL A 246 -3.56 -11.20 -21.94
N PRO A 247 -3.42 -11.45 -23.26
CA PRO A 247 -2.27 -12.16 -23.81
C PRO A 247 -0.93 -11.52 -23.49
N ASP A 248 -0.88 -10.19 -23.42
CA ASP A 248 0.28 -9.42 -22.97
C ASP A 248 -0.16 -8.24 -22.11
N VAL A 249 0.26 -8.23 -20.85
CA VAL A 249 -0.05 -7.16 -19.88
C VAL A 249 0.66 -5.85 -20.21
N LEU A 250 1.68 -5.87 -21.07
CA LEU A 250 2.40 -4.70 -21.59
C LEU A 250 1.86 -4.19 -22.94
N ASP A 251 0.80 -4.79 -23.47
CA ASP A 251 0.16 -4.40 -24.74
C ASP A 251 -1.32 -4.04 -24.56
N LEU A 252 -1.61 -3.05 -23.71
CA LEU A 252 -2.97 -2.60 -23.42
C LEU A 252 -3.09 -1.08 -23.56
N LEU A 253 -4.14 -0.65 -24.28
CA LEU A 253 -4.58 0.74 -24.30
C LEU A 253 -5.25 1.11 -22.99
N MET A 254 -4.92 2.30 -22.49
CA MET A 254 -5.40 2.84 -21.23
C MET A 254 -5.99 4.24 -21.44
N TYR A 255 -7.02 4.55 -20.67
CA TYR A 255 -7.76 5.80 -20.76
C TYR A 255 -8.16 6.32 -19.38
N ALA A 256 -8.22 7.64 -19.25
CA ALA A 256 -8.79 8.31 -18.08
C ALA A 256 -9.67 9.48 -18.54
N TRP A 257 -10.83 9.66 -17.93
CA TRP A 257 -11.79 10.73 -18.19
C TRP A 257 -12.25 11.37 -16.89
N GLY A 258 -12.21 12.69 -16.86
CA GLY A 258 -12.79 13.48 -15.77
C GLY A 258 -14.08 14.16 -16.19
N PRO A 259 -14.97 14.46 -15.23
CA PRO A 259 -16.19 15.21 -15.45
C PRO A 259 -15.94 16.68 -15.86
N ASP A 260 -14.72 17.17 -15.68
CA ASP A 260 -14.25 18.47 -16.17
C ASP A 260 -13.98 18.50 -17.68
N GLY A 261 -14.21 17.39 -18.38
CA GLY A 261 -13.86 17.21 -19.79
C GLY A 261 -12.39 16.86 -20.01
N GLY A 262 -11.62 16.68 -18.93
CA GLY A 262 -10.24 16.22 -19.00
C GLY A 262 -10.18 14.77 -19.50
N TYR A 263 -9.15 14.49 -20.29
CA TYR A 263 -8.95 13.18 -20.91
C TYR A 263 -7.47 12.87 -21.03
N SER A 264 -7.10 11.63 -20.73
CA SER A 264 -5.75 11.11 -20.95
C SER A 264 -5.78 9.73 -21.57
N ARG A 265 -4.74 9.43 -22.34
CA ARG A 265 -4.48 8.12 -22.93
C ARG A 265 -3.08 7.66 -22.56
N ALA A 266 -2.95 6.35 -22.44
CA ALA A 266 -1.69 5.71 -22.20
C ALA A 266 -1.64 4.31 -22.84
N HIS A 267 -0.46 3.72 -22.76
CA HIS A 267 -0.20 2.35 -23.18
C HIS A 267 0.69 1.69 -22.13
N THR A 268 0.41 0.45 -21.77
CA THR A 268 1.19 -0.25 -20.72
C THR A 268 2.66 -0.47 -21.13
N TRP A 269 2.97 -0.56 -22.42
CA TRP A 269 4.36 -0.52 -22.94
C TRP A 269 5.17 0.72 -22.53
N SER A 270 4.53 1.81 -22.09
CA SER A 270 5.23 3.04 -21.70
C SER A 270 6.01 2.93 -20.38
N TYR A 271 5.80 1.85 -19.61
CA TYR A 271 6.48 1.63 -18.34
C TYR A 271 7.99 1.41 -18.51
N ILE A 272 8.77 2.13 -17.70
CA ILE A 272 10.22 2.02 -17.60
C ILE A 272 10.57 0.68 -16.93
N MET A 273 9.92 0.39 -15.81
CA MET A 273 9.96 -0.91 -15.15
C MET A 273 8.60 -1.59 -15.35
N GLY A 274 8.56 -2.55 -16.27
CA GLY A 274 7.41 -3.42 -16.48
C GLY A 274 7.16 -4.37 -15.29
N PRO A 275 6.01 -5.08 -15.27
CA PRO A 275 5.57 -5.86 -14.12
C PRO A 275 6.54 -6.99 -13.76
N HIS A 276 7.10 -7.68 -14.76
CA HIS A 276 8.05 -8.78 -14.52
C HIS A 276 9.34 -8.29 -13.83
N ASN A 277 9.87 -7.13 -14.27
CA ASN A 277 11.03 -6.50 -13.63
C ASN A 277 10.70 -6.01 -12.22
N ALA A 278 9.51 -5.44 -12.01
CA ALA A 278 9.05 -5.01 -10.69
C ALA A 278 9.00 -6.19 -9.70
N VAL A 279 8.41 -7.32 -10.09
CA VAL A 279 8.34 -8.53 -9.28
C VAL A 279 9.73 -9.07 -8.96
N ALA A 280 10.57 -9.25 -9.99
CA ALA A 280 11.93 -9.75 -9.81
C ALA A 280 12.73 -8.83 -8.88
N TYR A 281 12.73 -7.51 -9.12
CA TYR A 281 13.47 -6.53 -8.33
C TYR A 281 13.05 -6.51 -6.86
N LEU A 282 11.75 -6.38 -6.56
CA LEU A 282 11.26 -6.29 -5.19
C LEU A 282 11.51 -7.60 -4.42
N SER A 283 11.31 -8.74 -5.07
CA SER A 283 11.48 -10.06 -4.44
C SER A 283 12.92 -10.36 -4.01
N ARG A 284 13.91 -9.58 -4.45
CA ARG A 284 15.32 -9.72 -4.04
C ARG A 284 15.54 -9.48 -2.56
N PHE A 285 14.70 -8.68 -1.93
CA PHE A 285 14.90 -8.23 -0.55
C PHE A 285 13.63 -8.32 0.32
N MET A 286 12.44 -8.28 -0.27
CA MET A 286 11.19 -8.47 0.45
C MET A 286 10.40 -9.67 -0.10
N THR A 287 9.63 -10.33 0.75
CA THR A 287 8.65 -11.32 0.32
C THR A 287 7.45 -10.60 -0.27
N ILE A 288 7.01 -11.03 -1.45
CA ILE A 288 5.76 -10.54 -2.06
C ILE A 288 4.64 -11.56 -1.77
N PRO A 289 3.65 -11.23 -0.94
CA PRO A 289 2.59 -12.18 -0.58
C PRO A 289 1.60 -12.42 -1.74
N ALA A 290 0.98 -13.61 -1.76
CA ALA A 290 -0.10 -13.88 -2.70
C ALA A 290 -1.33 -13.00 -2.40
N GLY A 291 -1.90 -12.42 -3.46
CA GLY A 291 -2.93 -11.39 -3.38
C GLY A 291 -2.38 -9.96 -3.37
N ALA A 292 -1.06 -9.77 -3.44
CA ALA A 292 -0.47 -8.44 -3.59
C ALA A 292 -0.93 -7.76 -4.88
N ILE A 293 -1.12 -6.44 -4.81
CA ILE A 293 -1.42 -5.58 -5.94
C ILE A 293 -0.24 -4.63 -6.15
N LEU A 294 0.45 -4.79 -7.28
CA LEU A 294 1.54 -3.89 -7.69
C LEU A 294 1.03 -2.96 -8.79
N GLN A 295 0.85 -1.69 -8.45
CA GLN A 295 0.43 -0.65 -9.36
C GLN A 295 1.65 0.01 -10.01
N LEU A 296 1.68 0.12 -11.34
CA LEU A 296 2.90 0.49 -12.07
C LEU A 296 3.08 1.99 -12.33
N GLY A 297 2.18 2.84 -11.81
CA GLY A 297 2.26 4.28 -11.99
C GLY A 297 1.40 4.82 -13.13
N ALA A 298 1.13 6.12 -13.09
CA ALA A 298 0.40 6.82 -14.12
C ALA A 298 1.17 6.79 -15.44
N ALA A 299 0.53 6.19 -16.46
CA ALA A 299 1.14 5.96 -17.76
C ALA A 299 0.83 7.09 -18.79
N GLY A 300 0.02 8.08 -18.40
CA GLY A 300 -0.53 9.14 -19.26
C GLY A 300 0.49 9.77 -20.21
N VAL A 301 0.23 9.69 -21.52
CA VAL A 301 1.00 10.37 -22.58
C VAL A 301 0.51 11.81 -22.75
N ASP A 302 -0.79 12.03 -22.58
CA ASP A 302 -1.47 13.34 -22.65
C ASP A 302 -1.54 14.02 -21.26
N GLY A 303 -0.82 13.47 -20.27
CA GLY A 303 -0.72 13.96 -18.89
C GLY A 303 -1.63 13.25 -17.89
N VAL A 304 -1.66 13.79 -16.66
CA VAL A 304 -2.55 13.35 -15.58
C VAL A 304 -3.70 14.33 -15.51
N GLY A 305 -4.94 13.83 -15.47
CA GLY A 305 -6.12 14.68 -15.36
C GLY A 305 -6.13 15.43 -14.03
N SER A 306 -6.62 16.66 -14.00
CA SER A 306 -6.59 17.50 -12.81
C SER A 306 -7.84 18.36 -12.70
N ILE A 307 -8.66 18.07 -11.70
CA ILE A 307 -9.81 18.89 -11.34
C ILE A 307 -9.36 19.92 -10.30
N THR A 308 -9.53 21.20 -10.61
CA THR A 308 -9.06 22.29 -9.74
C THR A 308 -9.95 22.53 -8.52
N ASP A 309 -11.22 22.15 -8.62
CA ASP A 309 -12.26 22.35 -7.61
C ASP A 309 -13.22 21.15 -7.60
N SER A 310 -13.09 20.31 -6.57
CA SER A 310 -13.91 19.10 -6.40
C SER A 310 -15.39 19.39 -6.17
N GLU A 311 -15.77 20.60 -5.73
CA GLU A 311 -17.17 20.96 -5.52
C GLU A 311 -17.95 21.03 -6.84
N GLN A 312 -17.31 21.53 -7.90
CA GLN A 312 -17.93 21.67 -9.23
C GLN A 312 -18.33 20.33 -9.86
N VAL A 313 -17.70 19.25 -9.41
CA VAL A 313 -17.87 17.90 -9.95
C VAL A 313 -18.49 16.96 -8.92
N HIS A 314 -19.04 17.48 -7.82
CA HIS A 314 -19.72 16.69 -6.80
C HIS A 314 -20.79 15.78 -7.42
N GLY A 315 -20.76 14.49 -7.05
CA GLY A 315 -21.65 13.45 -7.56
C GLY A 315 -21.31 12.93 -8.96
N GLN A 316 -20.35 13.54 -9.66
CA GLN A 316 -19.88 13.10 -10.98
C GLN A 316 -18.67 12.19 -10.85
N ALA A 317 -18.46 11.29 -11.81
CA ALA A 317 -17.42 10.26 -11.72
C ALA A 317 -16.17 10.60 -12.52
N VAL A 318 -15.01 10.30 -11.91
CA VAL A 318 -13.77 10.04 -12.63
C VAL A 318 -13.83 8.61 -13.14
N GLU A 319 -13.48 8.40 -14.41
CA GLU A 319 -13.42 7.07 -15.03
C GLU A 319 -12.00 6.76 -15.52
N VAL A 320 -11.49 5.59 -15.16
CA VAL A 320 -10.28 5.01 -15.75
C VAL A 320 -10.63 3.68 -16.42
N SER A 321 -10.08 3.42 -17.60
CA SER A 321 -10.42 2.24 -18.39
C SER A 321 -9.19 1.65 -19.06
N MET A 322 -9.18 0.33 -19.19
CA MET A 322 -8.11 -0.41 -19.84
C MET A 322 -8.71 -1.47 -20.74
N GLU A 323 -8.13 -1.60 -21.93
CA GLU A 323 -8.50 -2.59 -22.93
C GLU A 323 -8.58 -4.00 -22.30
N ARG A 324 -9.60 -4.77 -22.67
CA ARG A 324 -9.91 -6.13 -22.14
C ARG A 324 -10.28 -6.20 -20.66
N VAL A 325 -9.86 -5.25 -19.84
CA VAL A 325 -10.17 -5.19 -18.41
C VAL A 325 -11.57 -4.61 -18.20
N GLY A 326 -11.80 -3.36 -18.59
CA GLY A 326 -13.04 -2.62 -18.36
C GLY A 326 -12.81 -1.26 -17.71
N THR A 327 -13.88 -0.64 -17.21
CA THR A 327 -13.85 0.74 -16.67
C THR A 327 -14.11 0.75 -15.17
N LEU A 328 -13.22 1.38 -14.42
CA LEU A 328 -13.38 1.76 -13.03
C LEU A 328 -13.87 3.21 -12.98
N ALA A 329 -15.02 3.44 -12.35
CA ALA A 329 -15.63 4.75 -12.19
C ALA A 329 -15.85 5.01 -10.70
N ASN A 330 -15.47 6.19 -10.22
CA ASN A 330 -15.63 6.56 -8.82
C ASN A 330 -16.19 7.99 -8.74
N PRO A 331 -17.38 8.19 -8.13
CA PRO A 331 -17.96 9.52 -7.98
C PRO A 331 -17.15 10.38 -7.01
N VAL A 332 -16.99 11.67 -7.32
CA VAL A 332 -16.36 12.65 -6.43
C VAL A 332 -17.40 13.12 -5.42
N TRP A 333 -17.09 12.99 -4.13
CA TRP A 333 -17.94 13.46 -3.04
C TRP A 333 -17.25 14.54 -2.22
N CYS A 334 -17.71 15.78 -2.41
CA CYS A 334 -17.34 16.91 -1.57
C CYS A 334 -18.15 16.91 -0.25
N GLU A 335 -17.46 16.83 0.89
CA GLU A 335 -18.08 16.65 2.23
C GLU A 335 -19.00 17.80 2.65
N GLU A 336 -18.70 19.03 2.24
CA GLU A 336 -19.45 20.23 2.65
C GLU A 336 -20.65 20.55 1.73
N ALA A 337 -20.81 19.80 0.63
CA ALA A 337 -21.88 19.99 -0.35
C ALA A 337 -22.96 18.88 -0.31
N GLY A 338 -22.79 17.86 0.54
CA GLY A 338 -23.62 16.64 0.52
C GLY A 338 -24.26 16.25 1.86
N ALA A 339 -25.13 15.22 1.80
CA ALA A 339 -25.84 14.67 2.97
C ALA A 339 -25.00 13.70 3.83
N LEU A 340 -23.87 13.20 3.32
CA LEU A 340 -22.93 12.35 4.04
C LEU A 340 -21.96 13.23 4.83
N GLN A 341 -22.15 13.33 6.14
CA GLN A 341 -21.24 14.00 7.06
C GLN A 341 -20.52 12.99 7.97
N ARG A 342 -19.24 13.29 8.27
CA ARG A 342 -18.44 12.52 9.23
C ARG A 342 -18.94 12.75 10.66
N GLN A 343 -18.86 11.71 11.47
CA GLN A 343 -19.01 11.80 12.92
C GLN A 343 -17.72 12.33 13.57
N PRO A 344 -17.77 12.93 14.77
CA PRO A 344 -16.56 13.32 15.51
C PRO A 344 -15.62 12.12 15.70
N GLY A 345 -14.34 12.28 15.36
CA GLY A 345 -13.35 11.20 15.42
C GLY A 345 -13.44 10.17 14.27
N GLU A 346 -14.30 10.41 13.28
CA GLU A 346 -14.42 9.55 12.10
C GLU A 346 -13.51 10.02 10.95
N GLY A 347 -12.76 9.09 10.35
CA GLY A 347 -11.99 9.30 9.12
C GLY A 347 -12.84 9.08 7.85
N ALA A 348 -12.26 9.30 6.67
CA ALA A 348 -12.99 9.06 5.41
C ALA A 348 -13.29 7.56 5.24
N TYR A 349 -12.40 6.70 5.74
CA TYR A 349 -12.60 5.26 5.73
C TYR A 349 -13.80 4.82 6.56
N GLY A 350 -14.02 5.45 7.72
CA GLY A 350 -15.21 5.20 8.54
C GLY A 350 -16.49 5.54 7.77
N LEU A 351 -16.47 6.69 7.08
CA LEU A 351 -17.58 7.13 6.24
C LEU A 351 -17.87 6.14 5.09
N ILE A 352 -16.84 5.64 4.40
CA ILE A 352 -16.97 4.62 3.35
C ILE A 352 -17.54 3.33 3.92
N THR A 353 -17.05 2.90 5.08
CA THR A 353 -17.52 1.66 5.70
C THR A 353 -18.99 1.77 6.13
N ARG A 354 -19.41 2.92 6.66
CA ARG A 354 -20.83 3.20 6.88
C ARG A 354 -21.64 3.23 5.57
N HIS A 355 -21.07 3.76 4.50
CA HIS A 355 -21.71 3.75 3.18
C HIS A 355 -21.89 2.33 2.64
N ARG A 356 -20.98 1.41 2.95
CA ARG A 356 -21.13 -0.04 2.73
C ARG A 356 -22.23 -0.68 3.59
N GLY A 357 -22.83 0.05 4.53
CA GLY A 357 -23.75 -0.51 5.53
C GLY A 357 -23.05 -1.41 6.55
N LEU A 358 -21.73 -1.29 6.69
CA LEU A 358 -20.90 -2.06 7.61
C LEU A 358 -20.56 -1.24 8.86
N ASP A 359 -20.35 -1.92 9.97
CA ASP A 359 -19.74 -1.35 11.16
C ASP A 359 -18.20 -1.45 11.04
N VAL A 360 -17.52 -0.31 11.15
CA VAL A 360 -16.05 -0.22 11.14
C VAL A 360 -15.43 -1.09 12.22
N ALA A 361 -16.09 -1.18 13.39
CA ALA A 361 -15.64 -2.03 14.48
C ALA A 361 -15.74 -3.52 14.10
N GLN A 362 -16.83 -3.94 13.47
CA GLN A 362 -17.00 -5.34 13.05
C GLN A 362 -16.09 -5.73 11.88
N ALA A 363 -15.79 -4.79 10.98
CA ALA A 363 -14.98 -5.07 9.81
C ALA A 363 -13.47 -5.19 10.13
N PHE A 364 -12.98 -4.54 11.21
CA PHE A 364 -11.54 -4.43 11.45
C PHE A 364 -11.08 -4.45 12.91
N CYS A 365 -11.98 -4.45 13.90
CA CYS A 365 -11.62 -4.74 15.28
C CYS A 365 -11.70 -6.25 15.48
N PRO A 366 -10.57 -6.93 15.73
CA PRO A 366 -10.64 -8.33 16.10
C PRO A 366 -11.40 -8.47 17.43
N ASP A 367 -12.25 -9.49 17.54
CA ASP A 367 -12.77 -9.98 18.83
C ASP A 367 -11.63 -10.55 19.72
N GLU A 368 -10.45 -10.74 19.11
CA GLU A 368 -9.23 -11.22 19.73
C GLU A 368 -8.30 -10.08 20.18
N PRO A 369 -7.39 -10.32 21.14
CA PRO A 369 -6.41 -9.33 21.55
C PRO A 369 -5.53 -8.86 20.38
N ILE A 370 -5.14 -7.58 20.41
CA ILE A 370 -4.24 -7.02 19.41
C ILE A 370 -2.83 -7.53 19.68
N PHE A 371 -2.32 -8.29 18.73
CA PHE A 371 -0.94 -8.73 18.72
C PHE A 371 -0.19 -8.07 17.58
N PRO A 372 1.11 -7.77 17.74
CA PRO A 372 1.85 -7.11 16.68
C PRO A 372 2.03 -7.98 15.41
N GLN A 373 1.91 -9.30 15.50
CA GLN A 373 1.83 -10.16 14.32
C GLN A 373 0.58 -9.90 13.43
N HIS A 374 -0.42 -9.15 13.91
CA HIS A 374 -1.60 -8.75 13.14
C HIS A 374 -1.44 -7.37 12.47
N THR A 375 -0.25 -6.76 12.54
CA THR A 375 0.01 -5.44 11.95
C THR A 375 -0.21 -5.43 10.45
N ARG A 376 -0.91 -4.39 9.97
CA ARG A 376 -1.23 -4.18 8.55
C ARG A 376 -0.36 -3.09 7.92
N SER A 377 0.02 -2.09 8.71
CA SER A 377 0.93 -1.02 8.27
C SER A 377 1.92 -0.66 9.37
N ILE A 378 3.15 -0.38 8.95
CA ILE A 378 4.18 0.19 9.81
C ILE A 378 4.42 1.62 9.37
N TRP A 379 4.22 2.58 10.26
CA TRP A 379 4.39 4.01 10.02
C TRP A 379 5.64 4.49 10.74
N VAL A 380 6.62 5.03 10.02
CA VAL A 380 7.87 5.53 10.63
C VAL A 380 8.06 7.00 10.31
N ALA A 381 8.08 7.82 11.34
CA ALA A 381 8.40 9.24 11.21
C ALA A 381 9.83 9.42 10.70
N ARG A 382 10.00 10.38 9.80
CA ARG A 382 11.29 10.67 9.16
C ARG A 382 11.76 12.06 9.53
N PHE A 383 13.08 12.18 9.67
CA PHE A 383 13.73 13.44 10.01
C PHE A 383 13.19 14.03 11.32
N ASN A 384 12.75 13.15 12.23
CA ASN A 384 12.15 13.52 13.50
C ASN A 384 13.20 13.70 14.61
N ASP A 385 14.47 13.94 14.26
CA ASP A 385 15.54 14.22 15.21
C ASP A 385 16.13 15.62 15.00
N TRP A 386 16.54 16.27 16.09
CA TRP A 386 17.01 17.66 16.05
C TRP A 386 18.27 17.85 15.19
N HIS A 387 19.16 16.85 15.13
CA HIS A 387 20.38 16.95 14.33
C HIS A 387 20.07 16.96 12.83
N THR A 388 19.21 16.06 12.38
CA THR A 388 18.78 15.99 10.99
C THR A 388 17.90 17.17 10.63
N ALA A 389 16.98 17.57 11.51
CA ALA A 389 16.16 18.76 11.31
C ALA A 389 17.00 20.02 11.13
N ALA A 390 18.01 20.23 11.99
CA ALA A 390 18.95 21.34 11.86
C ALA A 390 19.78 21.28 10.57
N ARG A 391 20.31 20.09 10.22
CA ARG A 391 21.10 19.87 8.99
C ARG A 391 20.30 20.18 7.72
N LEU A 392 19.00 19.91 7.74
CA LEU A 392 18.10 20.11 6.62
C LEU A 392 17.34 21.45 6.69
N ALA A 393 17.65 22.28 7.70
CA ALA A 393 17.00 23.57 7.97
C ALA A 393 15.47 23.49 8.00
N LEU A 394 14.93 22.43 8.61
CA LEU A 394 13.50 22.21 8.74
C LEU A 394 12.90 23.10 9.84
N GLY A 395 11.83 23.84 9.51
CA GLY A 395 11.05 24.61 10.48
C GLY A 395 10.11 23.74 11.34
N PRO A 396 9.43 24.34 12.32
CA PRO A 396 8.53 23.63 13.25
C PRO A 396 7.34 22.92 12.57
N ASP A 397 6.93 23.41 11.40
CA ASP A 397 5.87 22.83 10.57
C ASP A 397 6.39 22.00 9.39
N ASP A 398 7.71 22.04 9.14
CA ASP A 398 8.39 21.25 8.13
C ASP A 398 8.80 19.88 8.73
N GLY A 399 9.14 18.90 7.88
CA GLY A 399 9.67 17.63 8.38
C GLY A 399 8.65 16.70 9.02
N ARG A 400 7.35 16.86 8.76
CA ARG A 400 6.32 15.84 9.08
C ARG A 400 6.33 14.72 8.04
N GLY A 401 7.51 14.19 7.75
CA GLY A 401 7.69 13.13 6.78
C GLY A 401 7.48 11.78 7.43
N TYR A 402 7.00 10.82 6.66
CA TYR A 402 6.85 9.46 7.13
C TYR A 402 6.98 8.47 5.99
N GLU A 403 7.16 7.23 6.39
CA GLU A 403 7.22 6.09 5.54
C GLU A 403 6.20 5.05 6.01
N ILE A 404 5.54 4.43 5.03
CA ILE A 404 4.69 3.26 5.25
C ILE A 404 5.51 2.08 4.73
N MET A 405 5.62 1.02 5.53
CA MET A 405 6.35 -0.20 5.19
C MET A 405 5.42 -1.42 5.19
N PRO A 406 5.75 -2.47 4.40
CA PRO A 406 4.87 -3.60 4.24
C PRO A 406 4.85 -4.44 5.52
N PRO A 407 3.77 -5.19 5.78
CA PRO A 407 3.69 -6.08 6.94
C PRO A 407 4.88 -7.04 7.06
N THR A 408 5.42 -7.51 5.94
CA THR A 408 6.56 -8.45 5.92
C THR A 408 7.84 -7.83 6.48
N ALA A 409 7.95 -6.49 6.50
CA ALA A 409 9.08 -5.79 7.08
C ALA A 409 9.05 -5.73 8.62
N LEU A 410 7.95 -6.16 9.25
CA LEU A 410 7.84 -6.28 10.71
C LEU A 410 8.38 -7.63 11.19
N SER A 411 9.13 -7.61 12.29
CA SER A 411 9.49 -8.82 13.04
C SER A 411 9.05 -8.65 14.50
N THR A 412 8.65 -9.73 15.14
CA THR A 412 8.38 -9.82 16.58
C THR A 412 9.51 -10.57 17.31
N GLY A 413 10.75 -10.37 16.86
CA GLY A 413 11.93 -10.96 17.47
C GLY A 413 12.42 -12.24 16.82
N GLU A 414 11.81 -12.66 15.71
CA GLU A 414 12.37 -13.68 14.82
C GLU A 414 13.72 -13.20 14.27
N PRO A 415 14.69 -14.13 14.02
CA PRO A 415 15.97 -13.78 13.40
C PRO A 415 15.81 -13.02 12.08
N ILE A 416 16.56 -11.93 11.91
CA ILE A 416 16.54 -11.12 10.70
C ILE A 416 17.63 -11.58 9.74
N GLU A 417 17.25 -11.84 8.49
CA GLU A 417 18.18 -12.23 7.44
C GLU A 417 18.81 -11.00 6.76
N LEU A 418 20.14 -10.89 6.81
CA LEU A 418 20.87 -10.01 5.90
C LEU A 418 21.05 -10.76 4.57
N HIS A 419 20.15 -10.49 3.63
CA HIS A 419 20.10 -11.20 2.35
C HIS A 419 21.37 -11.01 1.52
N ARG A 420 21.58 -11.90 0.54
CA ARG A 420 22.82 -11.98 -0.27
C ARG A 420 23.26 -10.68 -0.97
N TYR A 421 22.34 -9.75 -1.22
CA TYR A 421 22.60 -8.49 -1.92
C TYR A 421 22.78 -7.29 -0.99
N ALA A 422 22.55 -7.48 0.31
CA ALA A 422 22.60 -6.40 1.29
C ALA A 422 23.94 -5.65 1.26
N ASP A 423 23.89 -4.35 1.51
CA ASP A 423 25.06 -3.47 1.55
C ASP A 423 25.41 -3.07 2.97
N ARG A 424 25.67 -1.78 3.18
CA ARG A 424 25.72 -1.18 4.49
C ARG A 424 24.33 -1.25 5.11
N ILE A 425 24.27 -1.69 6.36
CA ILE A 425 23.06 -1.65 7.15
C ILE A 425 23.18 -0.56 8.22
N ASP A 426 22.22 0.35 8.26
CA ASP A 426 22.06 1.28 9.37
C ASP A 426 21.07 0.69 10.37
N VAL A 427 21.39 0.70 11.66
CA VAL A 427 20.57 0.16 12.75
C VAL A 427 20.27 1.25 13.80
N SER A 428 19.01 1.39 14.19
CA SER A 428 18.52 2.36 15.19
C SER A 428 17.73 1.66 16.31
N CYS A 429 17.72 2.27 17.49
CA CYS A 429 16.70 2.05 18.51
C CYS A 429 15.65 3.16 18.34
N GLU A 430 14.37 2.79 18.29
CA GLU A 430 13.26 3.72 18.03
C GLU A 430 12.13 3.51 19.05
N LEU A 431 11.54 4.61 19.52
CA LEU A 431 10.32 4.57 20.33
C LEU A 431 9.09 4.40 19.42
N ALA A 432 8.28 3.38 19.69
CA ALA A 432 7.09 3.08 18.90
C ALA A 432 5.85 2.82 19.77
N ALA A 433 4.67 2.96 19.16
CA ALA A 433 3.37 2.64 19.74
C ALA A 433 2.56 1.72 18.83
N ILE A 434 1.65 0.94 19.44
CA ILE A 434 0.69 0.09 18.73
C ILE A 434 -0.70 0.69 18.87
N ILE A 435 -1.44 0.80 17.76
CA ILE A 435 -2.82 1.26 17.75
C ILE A 435 -3.73 0.22 18.42
N GLY A 436 -4.61 0.71 19.30
CA GLY A 436 -5.55 -0.05 20.10
C GLY A 436 -6.74 -0.61 19.35
N SER A 437 -7.76 -1.05 20.07
CA SER A 437 -8.89 -1.84 19.53
C SER A 437 -9.93 -1.01 18.80
N ARG A 438 -9.64 0.26 18.52
CA ARG A 438 -10.49 1.16 17.76
C ARG A 438 -9.61 1.92 16.78
N PRO A 439 -10.07 2.16 15.55
CA PRO A 439 -9.36 3.02 14.63
C PRO A 439 -9.13 4.41 15.23
N VAL A 440 -7.96 4.99 14.93
CA VAL A 440 -7.58 6.33 15.33
C VAL A 440 -7.61 7.22 14.11
N ALA A 441 -8.58 8.14 14.06
CA ALA A 441 -8.75 9.10 12.98
C ALA A 441 -9.10 10.48 13.56
N ARG A 442 -8.52 11.53 12.98
CA ARG A 442 -8.71 12.95 13.31
C ARG A 442 -8.66 13.23 14.82
N VAL A 443 -7.78 12.53 15.53
CA VAL A 443 -7.64 12.64 16.99
C VAL A 443 -6.79 13.86 17.34
N ALA A 444 -7.14 14.57 18.42
CA ALA A 444 -6.27 15.63 18.94
C ALA A 444 -5.07 15.00 19.68
N ALA A 445 -3.92 15.69 19.71
CA ALA A 445 -2.71 15.16 20.35
C ALA A 445 -2.94 14.77 21.82
N ALA A 446 -3.77 15.53 22.55
CA ALA A 446 -4.11 15.25 23.95
C ALA A 446 -4.83 13.90 24.14
N ASP A 447 -5.56 13.43 23.13
CA ASP A 447 -6.43 12.24 23.22
C ASP A 447 -5.80 11.01 22.56
N VAL A 448 -4.63 11.13 21.93
CA VAL A 448 -3.93 10.04 21.23
C VAL A 448 -3.74 8.81 22.11
N TRP A 449 -3.36 9.04 23.37
CA TRP A 449 -3.00 7.98 24.31
C TRP A 449 -4.16 7.03 24.62
N GLU A 450 -5.41 7.48 24.51
CA GLU A 450 -6.60 6.63 24.70
C GLU A 450 -6.79 5.60 23.57
N GLY A 451 -6.19 5.87 22.41
CA GLY A 451 -6.27 5.03 21.22
C GLY A 451 -5.13 4.01 21.09
N LEU A 452 -4.22 3.89 22.06
CA LEU A 452 -3.05 3.01 21.96
C LEU A 452 -3.23 1.72 22.77
N ALA A 453 -2.78 0.59 22.23
CA ALA A 453 -2.66 -0.68 22.97
C ALA A 453 -1.48 -0.65 23.96
N GLY A 454 -0.39 0.04 23.60
CA GLY A 454 0.81 0.12 24.41
C GLY A 454 2.01 0.64 23.63
N LEU A 455 3.14 0.74 24.33
CA LEU A 455 4.42 1.20 23.79
C LEU A 455 5.36 0.02 23.54
N THR A 456 6.28 0.18 22.61
CA THR A 456 7.29 -0.83 22.32
C THR A 456 8.62 -0.19 21.91
N ILE A 457 9.67 -1.01 21.91
CA ILE A 457 10.98 -0.69 21.37
C ILE A 457 11.02 -1.28 19.97
N MET A 458 11.36 -0.47 18.98
CA MET A 458 11.64 -0.93 17.62
C MET A 458 13.14 -0.86 17.34
N ILE A 459 13.71 -1.97 16.87
CA ILE A 459 14.99 -1.99 16.19
C ILE A 459 14.71 -1.73 14.71
N GLY A 460 15.00 -0.50 14.27
CA GLY A 460 14.84 -0.10 12.88
C GLY A 460 16.11 -0.36 12.09
N MET A 461 16.03 -1.13 11.01
CA MET A 461 17.14 -1.41 10.12
C MET A 461 16.88 -0.84 8.73
N ARG A 462 17.96 -0.43 8.05
CA ARG A 462 17.91 0.10 6.70
C ARG A 462 19.10 -0.41 5.90
N ASP A 463 18.80 -1.06 4.78
CA ASP A 463 19.78 -1.39 3.75
C ASP A 463 20.05 -0.21 2.79
N HIS A 464 21.22 -0.20 2.17
CA HIS A 464 21.63 0.72 1.13
C HIS A 464 21.82 0.07 -0.25
N MET A 465 21.44 -1.21 -0.42
CA MET A 465 21.67 -1.98 -1.65
C MET A 465 21.23 -1.27 -2.93
N SER A 466 20.04 -0.67 -2.92
CA SER A 466 19.49 -0.03 -4.13
C SER A 466 20.33 1.16 -4.61
N VAL A 467 21.00 1.87 -3.69
CA VAL A 467 21.88 3.00 -4.05
C VAL A 467 23.27 2.48 -4.44
N ALA A 468 23.75 1.43 -3.79
CA ALA A 468 25.05 0.82 -4.08
C ALA A 468 25.13 0.23 -5.51
N GLU A 469 23.98 -0.05 -6.12
CA GLU A 469 23.85 -0.53 -7.51
C GLU A 469 23.94 0.59 -8.56
N VAL A 470 24.02 1.85 -8.14
CA VAL A 470 24.07 3.00 -9.06
C VAL A 470 25.46 3.63 -9.00
N ASP A 471 26.20 3.59 -10.12
CA ASP A 471 27.58 4.12 -10.20
C ASP A 471 27.69 5.61 -9.83
N LEU A 472 26.67 6.40 -10.18
CA LEU A 472 26.61 7.85 -9.95
C LEU A 472 25.17 8.23 -9.54
N PRO A 473 24.77 7.98 -8.29
CA PRO A 473 23.39 8.18 -7.87
C PRO A 473 23.08 9.68 -7.79
N THR A 474 21.93 10.06 -8.34
CA THR A 474 21.36 11.38 -8.17
C THR A 474 21.00 11.63 -6.70
N PRO A 475 20.89 12.90 -6.26
CA PRO A 475 20.45 13.21 -4.89
C PRO A 475 19.10 12.58 -4.51
N ARG A 476 18.22 12.37 -5.51
CA ARG A 476 16.94 11.69 -5.31
C ARG A 476 17.13 10.20 -5.04
N GLU A 477 18.00 9.51 -5.77
CA GLU A 477 18.26 8.07 -5.56
C GLU A 477 18.93 7.81 -4.22
N VAL A 478 19.90 8.65 -3.81
CA VAL A 478 20.51 8.60 -2.48
C VAL A 478 19.48 8.72 -1.36
N MET A 479 18.37 9.42 -1.62
CA MET A 479 17.27 9.59 -0.66
C MET A 479 16.22 8.48 -0.75
N LEU A 480 15.89 8.01 -1.97
CA LEU A 480 14.84 7.01 -2.20
C LEU A 480 15.31 5.60 -1.88
N GLY A 481 16.55 5.24 -2.18
CA GLY A 481 17.03 3.89 -1.95
C GLY A 481 16.92 3.44 -0.48
N PRO A 482 17.36 4.27 0.49
CA PRO A 482 17.13 4.06 1.92
C PRO A 482 15.68 3.86 2.39
N LEU A 483 14.67 4.18 1.56
CA LEU A 483 13.27 3.84 1.84
C LEU A 483 13.03 2.36 1.58
N LEU A 484 13.33 1.90 0.37
CA LEU A 484 13.22 0.49 -0.01
C LEU A 484 14.07 -0.41 0.90
N GLY A 485 15.22 0.09 1.35
CA GLY A 485 16.09 -0.63 2.29
C GLY A 485 15.48 -0.90 3.67
N ARG A 486 14.36 -0.25 4.04
CA ARG A 486 13.59 -0.58 5.25
C ARG A 486 12.51 -1.64 5.02
N TRP A 487 12.22 -1.99 3.77
CA TRP A 487 11.15 -2.92 3.41
C TRP A 487 11.61 -4.38 3.39
N VAL A 488 12.90 -4.62 3.63
CA VAL A 488 13.47 -5.97 3.78
C VAL A 488 12.72 -6.70 4.89
N ASP A 489 12.45 -7.98 4.68
CA ASP A 489 11.67 -8.78 5.62
C ASP A 489 12.29 -8.73 7.04
N GLY A 490 11.46 -8.38 8.02
CA GLY A 490 11.86 -8.28 9.44
C GLY A 490 12.72 -7.09 9.84
N PHE A 491 13.10 -6.17 8.94
CA PHE A 491 14.02 -5.05 9.26
C PHE A 491 13.47 -4.04 10.28
N ASN A 492 12.19 -4.12 10.64
CA ASN A 492 11.59 -3.30 11.68
C ASN A 492 11.13 -4.24 12.79
N ALA A 493 12.05 -4.66 13.65
CA ALA A 493 11.74 -5.62 14.69
C ALA A 493 11.23 -4.91 15.94
N ILE A 494 10.12 -5.37 16.51
CA ILE A 494 9.52 -4.81 17.71
C ILE A 494 9.56 -5.81 18.85
N LYS A 495 9.69 -5.27 20.08
CA LYS A 495 9.60 -6.07 21.29
C LYS A 495 8.20 -6.71 21.40
N PRO A 496 8.08 -8.04 21.53
CA PRO A 496 6.78 -8.72 21.58
C PRO A 496 5.90 -8.31 22.76
N ALA A 497 6.53 -8.14 23.93
CA ALA A 497 5.84 -7.70 25.13
C ALA A 497 5.70 -6.17 25.13
N LEU A 498 4.49 -5.70 24.83
CA LEU A 498 4.15 -4.29 24.90
C LEU A 498 4.25 -3.77 26.34
N VAL A 499 4.71 -2.53 26.48
CA VAL A 499 4.76 -1.81 27.75
C VAL A 499 3.43 -1.08 27.93
N PRO A 500 2.65 -1.38 28.98
CA PRO A 500 1.40 -0.69 29.25
C PRO A 500 1.64 0.80 29.49
N LEU A 501 0.73 1.65 29.01
CA LEU A 501 0.80 3.11 29.19
C LEU A 501 0.86 3.53 30.67
N THR A 502 0.21 2.76 31.55
CA THR A 502 0.22 3.01 33.00
C THR A 502 1.58 2.73 33.64
N SER A 503 2.44 1.96 32.97
CA SER A 503 3.74 1.51 33.47
C SER A 503 4.92 2.24 32.82
N SER A 504 4.70 3.04 31.78
CA SER A 504 5.77 3.67 31.00
C SER A 504 6.38 4.90 31.68
N GLY A 505 5.67 5.52 32.64
CA GLY A 505 6.07 6.80 33.24
C GLY A 505 6.15 7.92 32.21
N ASP A 506 6.83 9.02 32.58
CA ASP A 506 7.16 10.12 31.66
C ASP A 506 8.11 9.62 30.56
N LEU A 507 7.84 9.91 29.29
CA LEU A 507 8.72 9.51 28.18
C LEU A 507 9.77 10.56 27.84
N ALA A 508 9.78 11.71 28.52
CA ALA A 508 10.75 12.75 28.30
C ALA A 508 12.16 12.33 28.76
N ASN A 509 13.16 12.60 27.91
CA ASN A 509 14.58 12.44 28.20
C ASN A 509 14.99 11.04 28.70
N ARG A 510 14.45 9.99 28.06
CA ARG A 510 14.81 8.60 28.32
C ARG A 510 16.01 8.20 27.49
N GLU A 511 17.00 7.59 28.14
CA GLU A 511 18.16 7.05 27.42
C GLU A 511 17.74 5.87 26.53
N MET A 512 18.27 5.87 25.31
CA MET A 512 18.03 4.84 24.30
C MET A 512 19.39 4.29 23.85
N ARG A 513 19.52 2.97 23.75
CA ARG A 513 20.75 2.33 23.30
C ARG A 513 20.47 1.33 22.20
N VAL A 514 21.42 1.21 21.26
CA VAL A 514 21.54 0.08 20.34
C VAL A 514 22.98 -0.39 20.30
N ARG A 515 23.19 -1.70 20.35
CA ARG A 515 24.51 -2.32 20.44
C ARG A 515 24.58 -3.57 19.57
N LEU A 516 25.76 -3.79 18.99
CA LEU A 516 26.12 -5.04 18.33
C LEU A 516 27.55 -5.41 18.72
N ALA A 517 27.75 -6.64 19.18
CA ALA A 517 29.07 -7.13 19.57
C ALA A 517 30.06 -7.01 18.38
N GLY A 518 31.26 -6.51 18.64
CA GLY A 518 32.27 -6.27 17.61
C GLY A 518 32.15 -4.93 16.86
N LEU A 519 30.99 -4.26 16.89
CA LEU A 519 30.77 -2.96 16.24
C LEU A 519 30.50 -1.81 17.23
N GLY A 520 30.24 -2.11 18.50
CA GLY A 520 30.10 -1.13 19.57
C GLY A 520 28.63 -0.80 19.90
N GLU A 521 28.42 0.35 20.53
CA GLU A 521 27.09 0.86 20.89
C GLU A 521 26.90 2.30 20.45
N VAL A 522 25.64 2.65 20.20
CA VAL A 522 25.15 4.00 19.99
C VAL A 522 24.13 4.32 21.07
N VAL A 523 24.30 5.48 21.70
CA VAL A 523 23.39 6.01 22.72
C VAL A 523 22.75 7.30 22.21
N THR A 524 21.44 7.39 22.36
CA THR A 524 20.59 8.55 22.03
C THR A 524 19.60 8.79 23.17
N SER A 525 18.74 9.80 23.05
CA SER A 525 17.69 10.10 24.02
C SER A 525 16.36 10.34 23.32
N THR A 526 15.24 10.08 23.99
CA THR A 526 13.92 10.53 23.51
C THR A 526 13.83 12.07 23.43
N ALA A 527 14.71 12.80 24.13
CA ALA A 527 14.84 14.25 23.99
C ALA A 527 15.45 14.69 22.64
N ASP A 528 16.07 13.77 21.90
CA ASP A 528 16.60 14.06 20.56
C ASP A 528 15.48 14.15 19.52
N TYR A 529 14.28 13.65 19.84
CA TYR A 529 13.13 13.77 18.96
C TYR A 529 12.61 15.21 18.87
N VAL A 530 12.25 15.63 17.66
CA VAL A 530 11.57 16.91 17.40
C VAL A 530 10.13 16.84 17.89
N ARG A 531 9.46 15.70 17.71
CA ARG A 531 8.06 15.46 18.03
C ARG A 531 7.85 14.14 18.74
N GLY A 532 6.92 14.15 19.69
CA GLY A 532 6.43 12.96 20.37
C GLY A 532 5.42 12.17 19.56
N LEU A 533 5.03 11.00 20.11
CA LEU A 533 4.05 10.10 19.50
C LEU A 533 2.68 10.76 19.33
N ASP A 534 2.29 11.60 20.28
CA ASP A 534 1.05 12.37 20.27
C ASP A 534 0.93 13.31 19.07
N ASP A 535 1.96 14.11 18.75
CA ASP A 535 1.93 14.99 17.58
C ASP A 535 2.01 14.20 16.26
N VAL A 536 2.84 13.14 16.21
CA VAL A 536 2.98 12.30 14.99
C VAL A 536 1.67 11.58 14.66
N ILE A 537 1.05 10.92 15.65
CA ILE A 537 -0.20 10.16 15.45
C ILE A 537 -1.36 11.11 15.17
N SER A 538 -1.47 12.21 15.91
CA SER A 538 -2.45 13.28 15.64
C SER A 538 -2.34 13.77 14.20
N PHE A 539 -1.11 14.03 13.72
CA PHE A 539 -0.88 14.48 12.35
C PHE A 539 -1.29 13.45 11.30
N LEU A 540 -0.85 12.19 11.41
CA LEU A 540 -1.20 11.11 10.49
C LEU A 540 -2.72 10.92 10.43
N SER A 541 -3.37 10.91 11.61
CA SER A 541 -4.79 10.62 11.76
C SER A 541 -5.71 11.60 11.02
N ARG A 542 -5.22 12.80 10.67
CA ARG A 542 -6.03 13.83 9.97
C ARG A 542 -6.52 13.34 8.61
N GLU A 543 -5.68 12.57 7.93
CA GLU A 543 -5.88 12.16 6.55
C GLU A 543 -5.98 10.64 6.38
N VAL A 544 -5.43 9.88 7.34
CA VAL A 544 -5.41 8.42 7.33
C VAL A 544 -6.07 7.89 8.59
N SER A 545 -6.98 6.93 8.44
CA SER A 545 -7.46 6.15 9.58
C SER A 545 -6.42 5.09 9.96
N LEU A 546 -5.80 5.23 11.13
CA LEU A 546 -4.88 4.21 11.65
C LEU A 546 -5.70 3.06 12.25
N LEU A 547 -5.43 1.82 11.83
CA LEU A 547 -6.24 0.66 12.18
C LEU A 547 -5.67 -0.09 13.40
N PRO A 548 -6.51 -0.87 14.11
CA PRO A 548 -6.03 -1.74 15.18
C PRO A 548 -4.83 -2.59 14.76
N GLY A 549 -3.78 -2.57 15.58
CA GLY A 549 -2.53 -3.28 15.31
C GLY A 549 -1.52 -2.55 14.43
N ASP A 550 -1.85 -1.40 13.83
CA ASP A 550 -0.84 -0.58 13.14
C ASP A 550 0.26 -0.14 14.11
N VAL A 551 1.49 -0.09 13.61
CA VAL A 551 2.68 0.31 14.37
C VAL A 551 3.07 1.72 13.98
N VAL A 552 3.27 2.62 14.94
CA VAL A 552 3.77 3.98 14.68
C VAL A 552 5.08 4.20 15.44
N SER A 553 6.19 4.35 14.70
CA SER A 553 7.52 4.66 15.22
C SER A 553 7.87 6.13 15.02
N LEU A 554 8.59 6.70 15.99
CA LEU A 554 9.20 8.03 15.86
C LEU A 554 10.44 8.06 14.96
N GLY A 555 10.88 6.90 14.45
CA GLY A 555 12.10 6.77 13.67
C GLY A 555 13.36 6.83 14.53
N SER A 556 14.51 6.91 13.88
CA SER A 556 15.80 7.06 14.56
C SER A 556 15.89 8.41 15.29
N ALA A 557 16.36 8.38 16.53
CA ALA A 557 16.75 9.54 17.32
C ALA A 557 18.11 10.15 16.87
N GLY A 558 18.38 10.16 15.56
CA GLY A 558 19.48 10.87 14.90
C GLY A 558 20.79 10.10 14.69
N ARG A 559 21.15 9.14 15.54
CA ARG A 559 22.36 8.32 15.36
C ARG A 559 22.04 6.87 15.02
N TRP A 560 22.94 6.27 14.25
CA TRP A 560 22.83 4.91 13.73
C TRP A 560 24.07 4.11 14.08
N LEU A 561 23.87 2.87 14.51
CA LEU A 561 24.92 1.87 14.49
C LEU A 561 25.06 1.37 13.05
N ILE A 562 26.29 1.34 12.53
CA ILE A 562 26.55 0.99 11.14
C ILE A 562 27.17 -0.39 11.07
N ILE A 563 26.59 -1.27 10.26
CA ILE A 563 27.18 -2.55 9.84
C ILE A 563 27.75 -2.33 8.44
N PRO A 564 29.08 -2.22 8.27
CA PRO A 564 29.68 -2.07 6.94
C PRO A 564 29.38 -3.27 6.03
N ALA A 565 29.37 -3.04 4.71
CA ALA A 565 29.08 -4.07 3.71
C ALA A 565 30.10 -5.23 3.75
N ASP A 566 31.36 -4.94 4.07
CA ASP A 566 32.48 -5.87 4.13
C ASP A 566 32.68 -6.51 5.53
N HIS A 567 31.96 -6.04 6.54
CA HIS A 567 32.06 -6.57 7.90
C HIS A 567 31.28 -7.88 8.02
N LYS A 568 31.97 -8.99 8.27
CA LYS A 568 31.34 -10.30 8.50
C LYS A 568 30.87 -10.45 9.94
N LEU A 569 29.58 -10.72 10.11
CA LEU A 569 29.00 -10.99 11.41
C LEU A 569 29.24 -12.45 11.83
N PRO A 570 29.48 -12.73 13.12
CA PRO A 570 29.51 -14.09 13.63
C PRO A 570 28.11 -14.73 13.58
N SER A 571 28.03 -16.06 13.65
CA SER A 571 26.76 -16.81 13.55
C SER A 571 25.79 -16.56 14.71
N ASP A 572 26.27 -16.01 15.82
CA ASP A 572 25.50 -15.63 17.01
C ASP A 572 25.29 -14.11 17.13
N ALA A 573 25.54 -13.35 16.06
CA ALA A 573 25.36 -11.91 16.03
C ALA A 573 23.95 -11.52 16.45
N THR A 574 23.85 -10.62 17.44
CA THR A 574 22.59 -10.17 18.01
C THR A 574 22.64 -8.66 18.18
N VAL A 575 21.65 -7.96 17.62
CA VAL A 575 21.43 -6.54 17.90
C VAL A 575 20.65 -6.44 19.20
N GLN A 576 21.15 -5.64 20.13
CA GLN A 576 20.50 -5.36 21.41
C GLN A 576 20.07 -3.90 21.42
N ALA A 577 18.83 -3.64 21.82
CA ALA A 577 18.30 -2.29 22.01
C ALA A 577 17.62 -2.16 23.37
N SER A 578 17.70 -0.98 23.96
CA SER A 578 17.05 -0.67 25.23
C SER A 578 16.53 0.75 25.23
N ILE A 579 15.42 0.98 25.93
CA ILE A 579 14.89 2.30 26.23
C ILE A 579 14.61 2.34 27.73
N GLU A 580 15.15 3.34 28.42
CA GLU A 580 14.91 3.54 29.85
C GLU A 580 13.40 3.58 30.15
N GLY A 581 12.94 2.75 31.08
CA GLY A 581 11.51 2.61 31.42
C GLY A 581 10.72 1.62 30.55
N LEU A 582 11.21 1.25 29.37
CA LEU A 582 10.58 0.27 28.47
C LEU A 582 11.32 -1.08 28.44
N GLY A 583 12.56 -1.12 28.95
CA GLY A 583 13.36 -2.33 29.13
C GLY A 583 14.26 -2.65 27.93
N ASP A 584 14.59 -3.93 27.78
CA ASP A 584 15.52 -4.42 26.75
C ASP A 584 14.80 -5.26 25.68
N PHE A 585 15.40 -5.30 24.50
CA PHE A 585 14.99 -6.12 23.36
C PHE A 585 16.22 -6.55 22.56
N ALA A 586 16.22 -7.77 22.04
CA ALA A 586 17.34 -8.29 21.29
C ALA A 586 16.85 -9.16 20.12
N VAL A 587 17.52 -9.06 18.98
CA VAL A 587 17.15 -9.76 17.75
C VAL A 587 18.40 -10.38 17.10
N PRO A 588 18.39 -11.69 16.81
CA PRO A 588 19.49 -12.34 16.09
C PRO A 588 19.58 -11.87 14.64
N LEU A 589 20.80 -11.76 14.11
CA LEU A 589 21.07 -11.51 12.69
C LEU A 589 21.66 -12.76 12.03
N LEU A 590 21.09 -13.15 10.90
CA LEU A 590 21.61 -14.20 10.03
C LEU A 590 22.28 -13.56 8.82
N ASP A 591 23.62 -13.59 8.79
CA ASP A 591 24.39 -12.95 7.72
C ASP A 591 24.55 -13.88 6.51
N HIS A 592 23.74 -13.67 5.48
CA HIS A 592 23.83 -14.38 4.20
C HIS A 592 24.49 -13.54 3.10
N ARG A 593 25.11 -12.40 3.44
CA ARG A 593 25.80 -11.55 2.47
C ARG A 593 26.96 -12.29 1.82
N GLY A 594 26.95 -12.33 0.48
CA GLY A 594 27.95 -12.99 -0.35
C GLY A 594 28.82 -12.02 -1.14
N LEU A 595 29.67 -12.55 -2.02
CA LEU A 595 30.29 -11.75 -3.09
C LEU A 595 29.18 -11.30 -4.05
N ARG A 596 29.13 -10.00 -4.37
CA ARG A 596 28.17 -9.47 -5.34
C ARG A 596 28.55 -9.92 -6.76
N PRO A 597 27.66 -10.59 -7.51
CA PRO A 597 27.85 -10.65 -8.95
C PRO A 597 27.70 -9.24 -9.54
N PRO A 598 28.42 -8.91 -10.63
CA PRO A 598 28.26 -7.66 -11.35
C PRO A 598 26.80 -7.41 -11.79
N LEU A 599 26.36 -6.16 -11.87
CA LEU A 599 24.99 -5.78 -12.27
C LEU A 599 24.55 -6.38 -13.62
N HIS A 600 25.50 -6.58 -14.55
CA HIS A 600 25.21 -7.13 -15.88
C HIS A 600 24.97 -8.65 -15.89
N GLU A 601 25.24 -9.35 -14.79
CA GLU A 601 24.90 -10.77 -14.62
C GLU A 601 23.50 -10.96 -13.99
N LEU A 602 22.81 -9.86 -13.66
CA LEU A 602 21.49 -9.84 -13.01
C LEU A 602 20.37 -9.35 -13.96
N VAL A 603 20.68 -9.04 -15.23
CA VAL A 603 19.75 -8.50 -16.23
C VAL A 603 19.71 -9.38 -17.47
#